data_AF-A0A135L547-F1
#
_entry.id   AF-A0A135L547-F1
#
_cell.length_a   1.000
_cell.length_b   1.000
_cell.length_c   1.000
_cell.angle_alpha   90.00
_cell.angle_beta   90.00
_cell.angle_gamma   90.00
#
_symmetry.space_group_name_H-M   'P 1'
#
loop_
_entity.id
_entity.type
_entity.pdbx_description
1 polymer ?
#
loop_
_entity_poly.entity_id
_entity_poly.type
_entity_poly.pdbx_seq_one_letter_code
_entity_poly.pdbx_strand_id
1 'polypeptide(L)'
;MMYSRFIKIWALLFLVLILSNQGRIIIAKAEEKDFVVDDPYQYFSESDKERIENEVKKLPEIYKIIVLPSGKEGIDLEAKTMFQQRNFSQDTIMILIFTDQKEIFAVTGEALQKKGLDDVFLKLKLNSISFLM
;
A
#
# COMPACT_ATOMS: atom_id res chain seq x y z
N MET A 1 14.98 54.39 29.58
CA MET A 1 15.58 53.48 28.56
C MET A 1 15.64 52.00 28.96
N MET A 2 15.31 51.60 30.20
CA MET A 2 15.40 50.20 30.66
C MET A 2 14.26 49.29 30.14
N TYR A 3 13.03 49.81 30.05
CA TYR A 3 11.83 49.03 29.65
C TYR A 3 11.91 48.41 28.24
N SER A 4 12.57 49.09 27.29
CA SER A 4 12.72 48.59 25.91
C SER A 4 13.55 47.31 25.81
N ARG A 5 14.53 47.13 26.72
CA ARG A 5 15.37 45.93 26.73
C ARG A 5 14.62 44.71 27.28
N PHE A 6 13.80 44.90 28.31
CA PHE A 6 12.97 43.83 28.86
C PHE A 6 11.93 43.32 27.85
N ILE A 7 11.26 44.22 27.14
CA ILE A 7 10.27 43.84 26.13
C ILE A 7 10.88 43.00 25.00
N LYS A 8 12.11 43.32 24.57
CA LYS A 8 12.82 42.54 23.53
C LYS A 8 13.18 41.14 24.01
N ILE A 9 13.59 40.99 25.27
CA ILE A 9 13.92 39.68 25.86
C ILE A 9 12.67 38.80 25.96
N TRP A 10 11.55 39.37 26.41
CA TRP A 10 10.28 38.67 26.49
C TRP A 10 9.74 38.27 25.11
N ALA A 11 9.84 39.14 24.12
CA ALA A 11 9.46 38.82 22.74
C ALA A 11 10.33 37.69 22.15
N LEU A 12 11.63 37.67 22.46
CA LEU A 12 12.54 36.63 22.01
C LEU A 12 12.21 35.27 22.63
N LEU A 13 11.90 35.24 23.93
CA LEU A 13 11.48 34.01 24.63
C LEU A 13 10.16 33.47 24.07
N PHE A 14 9.21 34.35 23.75
CA PHE A 14 7.93 33.95 23.16
C PHE A 14 8.10 33.38 21.74
N LEU A 15 9.01 33.95 20.94
CA LEU A 15 9.36 33.42 19.62
C LEU A 15 10.00 32.03 19.71
N VAL A 16 10.91 31.82 20.66
CA VAL A 16 11.53 30.50 20.89
C VAL A 16 10.50 29.46 21.32
N LEU A 17 9.50 29.85 22.11
CA LEU A 17 8.38 28.98 22.50
C LEU A 17 7.46 28.58 21.34
N ILE A 18 7.21 29.50 20.41
CA ILE A 18 6.43 29.19 19.19
C ILE A 18 7.25 28.28 18.25
N LEU A 19 8.55 28.51 18.14
CA LEU A 19 9.44 27.68 17.32
C LEU A 19 9.68 26.29 17.93
N SER A 20 9.73 26.16 19.25
CA SER A 20 9.85 24.85 19.91
C SER A 20 8.53 24.06 19.92
N ASN A 21 7.40 24.75 19.72
CA ASN A 21 6.07 24.15 19.60
C ASN A 21 5.65 23.91 18.13
N GLN A 22 6.54 24.16 17.15
CA GLN A 22 6.38 23.55 15.82
C GLN A 22 6.59 22.06 16.02
N GLY A 23 5.45 21.39 16.17
CA GLY A 23 5.35 20.01 16.56
C GLY A 23 6.37 19.17 15.83
N ARG A 24 6.98 18.26 16.56
CA ARG A 24 7.35 16.98 15.98
C ARG A 24 6.07 16.47 15.30
N ILE A 25 5.92 16.77 14.02
CA ILE A 25 5.12 15.96 13.11
C ILE A 25 5.90 14.65 13.12
N ILE A 26 5.64 13.85 14.15
CA ILE A 26 5.82 12.42 14.08
C ILE A 26 4.85 12.08 12.97
N ILE A 27 5.33 12.12 11.74
CA ILE A 27 4.80 11.28 10.69
C ILE A 27 4.99 9.92 11.34
N ALA A 28 3.93 9.43 11.99
CA ALA A 28 3.80 8.01 12.23
C ALA A 28 3.81 7.46 10.80
N LYS A 29 5.02 7.18 10.32
CA LYS A 29 5.26 6.32 9.19
C LYS A 29 4.63 5.04 9.69
N ALA A 30 3.34 4.87 9.40
CA ALA A 30 2.59 3.70 9.78
C ALA A 30 3.51 2.56 9.42
N GLU A 31 3.97 1.82 10.43
CA GLU A 31 4.85 0.70 10.22
C GLU A 31 4.14 -0.17 9.20
N GLU A 32 4.66 -0.13 7.97
CA GLU A 32 4.14 -0.84 6.85
C GLU A 32 4.32 -2.29 7.26
N LYS A 33 3.23 -2.92 7.75
CA LYS A 33 3.26 -4.36 8.01
C LYS A 33 3.62 -4.96 6.66
N ASP A 34 4.85 -5.45 6.53
CA ASP A 34 5.36 -6.06 5.31
C ASP A 34 4.71 -7.44 5.16
N PHE A 35 3.41 -7.46 4.87
CA PHE A 35 2.67 -8.68 4.61
C PHE A 35 2.84 -9.05 3.14
N VAL A 36 2.98 -10.34 2.83
CA VAL A 36 2.83 -10.80 1.44
C VAL A 36 1.37 -11.15 1.17
N VAL A 37 0.67 -11.73 2.15
CA VAL A 37 -0.76 -12.08 2.05
C VAL A 37 -1.56 -11.34 3.12
N ASP A 38 -2.53 -10.53 2.71
CA ASP A 38 -3.56 -9.91 3.56
C ASP A 38 -4.90 -10.62 3.33
N ASP A 39 -5.27 -11.48 4.27
CA ASP A 39 -6.51 -12.28 4.25
C ASP A 39 -7.30 -12.02 5.55
N PRO A 40 -8.01 -10.88 5.63
CA PRO A 40 -8.72 -10.47 6.85
C PRO A 40 -9.93 -11.35 7.18
N TYR A 41 -10.42 -12.14 6.21
CA TYR A 41 -11.57 -13.03 6.35
C TYR A 41 -11.19 -14.50 6.55
N GLN A 42 -9.89 -14.80 6.60
CA GLN A 42 -9.34 -16.14 6.89
C GLN A 42 -9.79 -17.22 5.89
N TYR A 43 -9.82 -16.88 4.61
CA TYR A 43 -10.08 -17.86 3.54
C TYR A 43 -8.93 -18.88 3.39
N PHE A 44 -7.72 -18.50 3.76
CA PHE A 44 -6.54 -19.37 3.75
C PHE A 44 -6.14 -19.75 5.18
N SER A 45 -5.71 -21.00 5.34
CA SER A 45 -5.01 -21.42 6.55
C SER A 45 -3.67 -20.72 6.68
N GLU A 46 -3.13 -20.60 7.89
CA GLU A 46 -1.79 -20.02 8.10
C GLU A 46 -0.70 -20.80 7.34
N SER A 47 -0.84 -22.13 7.23
CA SER A 47 0.06 -22.96 6.41
C SER A 47 -0.03 -22.65 4.92
N ASP A 48 -1.22 -22.33 4.41
CA ASP A 48 -1.37 -21.94 3.01
C ASP A 48 -0.74 -20.57 2.76
N LYS A 49 -0.95 -19.61 3.66
CA LYS A 49 -0.32 -18.29 3.59
C LYS A 49 1.19 -18.44 3.58
N GLU A 50 1.77 -19.17 4.53
CA GLU A 50 3.23 -19.40 4.61
C GLU A 50 3.77 -20.04 3.32
N ARG A 51 3.07 -21.04 2.77
CA ARG A 51 3.45 -21.65 1.49
C ARG A 51 3.43 -20.64 0.36
N ILE A 52 2.39 -19.81 0.26
CA ILE A 52 2.28 -18.74 -0.74
C ILE A 52 3.43 -17.74 -0.57
N GLU A 53 3.68 -17.26 0.65
CA GLU A 53 4.76 -16.32 0.92
C GLU A 53 6.12 -16.88 0.52
N ASN A 54 6.37 -18.16 0.81
CA ASN A 54 7.63 -18.83 0.46
C ASN A 54 7.82 -18.99 -1.04
N GLU A 55 6.77 -19.27 -1.81
CA GLU A 55 6.86 -19.32 -3.28
C GLU A 55 7.05 -17.92 -3.88
N VAL A 56 6.30 -16.94 -3.38
CA VAL A 56 6.35 -15.56 -3.85
C VAL A 56 7.71 -14.91 -3.59
N LYS A 57 8.34 -15.18 -2.44
CA LYS A 57 9.68 -14.66 -2.09
C LYS A 57 10.79 -15.11 -3.04
N LYS A 58 10.55 -16.16 -3.85
CA LYS A 58 11.50 -16.62 -4.88
C LYS A 58 11.42 -15.82 -6.17
N LEU A 59 10.38 -15.01 -6.33
CA LEU A 59 10.17 -14.18 -7.52
C LEU A 59 10.94 -12.86 -7.38
N PRO A 60 11.40 -12.27 -8.50
CA PRO A 60 12.23 -11.07 -8.46
C PRO A 60 11.42 -9.79 -8.16
N GLU A 61 10.13 -9.77 -8.45
CA GLU A 61 9.24 -8.65 -8.14
C GLU A 61 8.67 -8.73 -6.72
N ILE A 62 8.20 -7.58 -6.21
CA ILE A 62 7.50 -7.53 -4.93
C ILE A 62 6.04 -7.85 -5.18
N TYR A 63 5.48 -8.83 -4.48
CA TYR A 63 4.06 -9.17 -4.60
C TYR A 63 3.32 -8.88 -3.29
N LYS A 64 2.09 -8.38 -3.42
CA LYS A 64 1.14 -8.20 -2.34
C LYS A 64 -0.18 -8.84 -2.75
N ILE A 65 -0.62 -9.86 -2.03
CA ILE A 65 -1.85 -10.60 -2.28
C ILE A 65 -2.88 -10.16 -1.25
N ILE A 66 -4.06 -9.74 -1.69
CA ILE A 66 -5.16 -9.32 -0.83
C ILE A 66 -6.38 -10.17 -1.17
N VAL A 67 -6.98 -10.77 -0.16
CA VAL A 67 -8.11 -11.69 -0.30
C VAL A 67 -9.36 -11.02 0.23
N LEU A 68 -10.36 -10.90 -0.63
CA LEU A 68 -11.62 -10.22 -0.34
C LEU A 68 -12.79 -11.10 -0.77
N PRO A 69 -13.96 -10.97 -0.12
CA PRO A 69 -15.16 -11.69 -0.53
C PRO A 69 -15.59 -11.32 -1.96
N SER A 70 -15.68 -10.03 -2.26
CA SER A 70 -16.19 -9.51 -3.54
C SER A 70 -15.62 -8.12 -3.84
N GLY A 71 -15.43 -7.83 -5.13
CA GLY A 71 -15.12 -6.50 -5.65
C GLY A 71 -16.38 -5.68 -5.97
N LYS A 72 -16.24 -4.36 -6.01
CA LYS A 72 -17.31 -3.45 -6.44
C LYS A 72 -17.26 -3.24 -7.96
N GLU A 73 -18.34 -2.69 -8.51
CA GLU A 73 -18.30 -2.14 -9.87
C GLU A 73 -17.20 -1.10 -9.99
N GLY A 74 -16.37 -1.19 -11.04
CA GLY A 74 -15.21 -0.32 -11.22
C GLY A 74 -13.96 -0.79 -10.45
N ILE A 75 -13.74 -2.10 -10.38
CA ILE A 75 -12.61 -2.68 -9.64
C ILE A 75 -11.24 -2.12 -10.02
N ASP A 76 -11.05 -1.70 -11.27
CA ASP A 76 -9.83 -1.05 -11.75
C ASP A 76 -9.48 0.20 -10.90
N LEU A 77 -10.47 1.04 -10.60
CA LEU A 77 -10.28 2.26 -9.82
C LEU A 77 -10.08 1.94 -8.34
N GLU A 78 -10.84 0.98 -7.82
CA GLU A 78 -10.72 0.54 -6.44
C GLU A 78 -9.33 -0.05 -6.17
N ALA A 79 -8.83 -0.93 -7.03
CA ALA A 79 -7.50 -1.51 -6.92
C ALA A 79 -6.40 -0.44 -6.95
N LYS A 80 -6.47 0.52 -7.88
CA LYS A 80 -5.52 1.65 -7.95
C LYS A 80 -5.57 2.51 -6.68
N THR A 81 -6.77 2.75 -6.16
CA THR A 81 -6.96 3.49 -4.92
C THR A 81 -6.36 2.74 -3.73
N MET A 82 -6.60 1.43 -3.61
CA MET A 82 -6.00 0.60 -2.56
C MET A 82 -4.47 0.60 -2.65
N PHE A 83 -3.91 0.45 -3.85
CA PHE A 83 -2.47 0.49 -4.08
C PHE A 83 -1.84 1.79 -3.54
N GLN A 84 -2.46 2.93 -3.86
CA GLN A 84 -2.02 4.25 -3.40
C GLN A 84 -2.20 4.44 -1.89
N GLN A 85 -3.36 4.05 -1.34
CA GLN A 85 -3.64 4.17 0.09
C GLN A 85 -2.70 3.33 0.95
N ARG A 86 -2.29 2.17 0.45
CA ARG A 86 -1.31 1.28 1.09
C ARG A 86 0.13 1.73 0.88
N ASN A 87 0.34 2.76 0.04
CA ASN A 87 1.65 3.33 -0.29
C ASN A 87 2.66 2.29 -0.81
N PHE A 88 2.18 1.32 -1.60
CA PHE A 88 3.04 0.27 -2.13
C PHE A 88 4.12 0.83 -3.08
N SER A 89 5.29 0.18 -3.06
CA SER A 89 6.38 0.48 -3.98
C SER A 89 5.94 0.41 -5.45
N GLN A 90 6.56 1.22 -6.31
CA GLN A 90 6.28 1.22 -7.75
C GLN A 90 6.73 -0.06 -8.47
N ASP A 91 7.55 -0.88 -7.81
CA ASP A 91 7.97 -2.21 -8.26
C ASP A 91 7.08 -3.35 -7.68
N THR A 92 5.92 -3.01 -7.10
CA THR A 92 4.97 -3.96 -6.53
C THR A 92 3.93 -4.42 -7.55
N ILE A 93 3.63 -5.71 -7.54
CA ILE A 93 2.47 -6.35 -8.16
C ILE A 93 1.45 -6.65 -7.05
N MET A 94 0.31 -5.96 -7.07
CA MET A 94 -0.80 -6.23 -6.17
C MET A 94 -1.79 -7.16 -6.85
N ILE A 95 -2.10 -8.27 -6.20
CA ILE A 95 -3.07 -9.28 -6.65
C ILE A 95 -4.26 -9.23 -5.69
N LEU A 96 -5.46 -9.06 -6.23
CA LEU A 96 -6.73 -9.14 -5.52
C LEU A 96 -7.40 -10.46 -5.89
N ILE A 97 -7.79 -11.23 -4.87
CA ILE A 97 -8.53 -12.48 -5.03
C ILE A 97 -9.93 -12.28 -4.46
N PHE A 98 -10.95 -12.34 -5.32
CA PHE A 98 -12.36 -12.23 -4.96
C PHE A 98 -12.98 -13.62 -4.86
N THR A 99 -13.17 -14.11 -3.65
CA THR A 99 -13.55 -15.51 -3.41
C THR A 99 -14.97 -15.84 -3.88
N ASP A 100 -15.92 -14.93 -3.64
CA ASP A 100 -17.34 -15.18 -3.93
C ASP A 100 -17.63 -15.01 -5.42
N GLN A 101 -16.90 -14.11 -6.07
CA GLN A 101 -16.95 -13.88 -7.53
C GLN A 101 -16.06 -14.85 -8.32
N LYS A 102 -15.18 -15.60 -7.63
CA LYS A 102 -14.15 -16.46 -8.23
C LYS A 102 -13.30 -15.72 -9.28
N GLU A 103 -12.98 -14.48 -8.97
CA GLU A 103 -12.25 -13.59 -9.87
C GLU A 103 -10.89 -13.23 -9.26
N ILE A 104 -9.87 -13.14 -10.12
CA ILE A 104 -8.55 -12.64 -9.73
C ILE A 104 -8.29 -11.40 -10.56
N PHE A 105 -7.88 -10.34 -9.88
CA PHE A 105 -7.49 -9.09 -10.48
C PHE A 105 -6.06 -8.74 -10.08
N ALA A 106 -5.29 -8.09 -10.96
CA ALA A 106 -3.97 -7.62 -10.61
C ALA A 106 -3.73 -6.20 -11.13
N VAL A 107 -2.98 -5.43 -10.35
CA VAL A 107 -2.51 -4.10 -10.72
C VAL A 107 -1.07 -3.94 -10.28
N THR A 108 -0.32 -3.14 -11.01
CA THR A 108 1.11 -2.90 -10.79
C THR A 108 1.40 -1.43 -10.59
N GLY A 109 2.52 -1.14 -9.94
CA GLY A 109 3.04 0.22 -9.88
C GLY A 109 3.49 0.73 -11.26
N GLU A 110 3.60 2.06 -11.41
CA GLU A 110 3.89 2.70 -12.70
C GLU A 110 5.23 2.24 -13.30
N ALA A 111 6.21 1.91 -12.47
CA ALA A 111 7.52 1.47 -12.93
C ALA A 111 7.43 0.12 -13.66
N LEU A 112 6.59 -0.80 -13.17
CA LEU A 112 6.33 -2.08 -13.82
C LEU A 112 5.43 -1.93 -15.06
N GLN A 113 4.44 -1.05 -15.01
CA GLN A 113 3.62 -0.74 -16.19
C GLN A 113 4.48 -0.26 -17.37
N LYS A 114 5.43 0.65 -17.10
CA LYS A 114 6.39 1.14 -18.12
C LYS A 114 7.33 0.05 -18.65
N LYS A 115 7.55 -1.03 -17.89
CA LYS A 115 8.33 -2.21 -18.30
C LYS A 115 7.48 -3.25 -19.05
N GLY A 116 6.19 -2.98 -19.28
CA GLY A 116 5.28 -3.84 -20.03
C GLY A 116 4.39 -4.74 -19.18
N LEU A 117 4.45 -4.66 -17.86
CA LEU A 117 3.49 -5.30 -16.95
C LEU A 117 2.30 -4.36 -16.71
N ASP A 118 1.62 -3.99 -17.79
CA ASP A 118 0.45 -3.11 -17.74
C ASP A 118 -0.87 -3.87 -17.48
N ASP A 119 -1.94 -3.11 -17.23
CA ASP A 119 -3.27 -3.66 -16.94
C ASP A 119 -3.77 -4.59 -18.07
N VAL A 120 -3.39 -4.33 -19.33
CA VAL A 120 -3.81 -5.14 -20.48
C VAL A 120 -3.10 -6.49 -20.48
N PHE A 121 -1.79 -6.49 -20.29
CA PHE A 121 -1.00 -7.72 -20.19
C PHE A 121 -1.47 -8.61 -19.04
N LEU A 122 -1.72 -8.02 -17.86
CA LEU A 122 -2.18 -8.73 -16.68
C LEU A 122 -3.57 -9.32 -16.89
N LYS A 123 -4.52 -8.55 -17.42
CA LYS A 123 -5.88 -9.05 -17.74
C LYS A 123 -5.83 -10.21 -18.72
N LEU A 124 -5.00 -10.14 -19.77
CA LEU A 124 -4.85 -11.24 -20.73
C LEU A 124 -4.30 -12.51 -20.06
N LYS A 125 -3.31 -12.39 -19.18
CA LYS A 125 -2.76 -13.54 -18.46
C LYS A 125 -3.73 -14.13 -17.44
N LEU A 126 -4.42 -13.30 -16.67
CA LEU A 126 -5.37 -13.78 -15.67
C LEU A 126 -6.60 -14.43 -16.31
N ASN A 127 -7.13 -13.87 -17.38
CA ASN A 127 -8.24 -14.48 -18.13
C ASN A 127 -7.86 -15.86 -18.71
N SER A 128 -6.61 -16.03 -19.13
CA SER A 128 -6.13 -17.35 -19.61
C SER A 128 -6.08 -18.41 -18.51
N ILE A 129 -5.93 -18.01 -17.24
CA ILE A 129 -5.92 -18.90 -16.08
C ILE A 129 -7.36 -19.19 -15.62
N SER A 130 -8.23 -18.17 -15.60
CA SER A 130 -9.64 -18.34 -15.24
C SER A 130 -10.41 -19.27 -16.18
N PHE A 131 -9.96 -19.44 -17.43
CA PHE A 131 -10.55 -20.40 -18.36
C PHE A 131 -10.18 -21.86 -18.05
N LEU A 132 -9.15 -22.09 -17.23
CA LEU A 132 -8.65 -23.42 -16.88
C LEU A 132 -9.14 -23.93 -15.51
N MET A 133 -9.88 -23.11 -14.75
CA MET A 133 -10.57 -23.48 -13.51
C MET A 133 -12.06 -23.73 -13.76
#